data_AF-A0A517MVI8-F1
#
_entry.id   AF-A0A517MVI8-F1
#
_cell.length_a   1.000
_cell.length_b   1.000
_cell.length_c   1.000
_cell.angle_alpha   90.00
_cell.angle_beta   90.00
_cell.angle_gamma   90.00
#
_symmetry.space_group_name_H-M   'P 1'
#
loop_
_entity.id
_entity.type
_entity.pdbx_description
1 polymer ?
#
loop_
_entity_poly.entity_id
_entity_poly.type
_entity_poly.pdbx_seq_one_letter_code
_entity_poly.pdbx_strand_id
1 'polypeptide(L)' 'MPGSERQRELRRRRKRREQLDKMKAKLPKATASEKIEITRKLREMTPGADTLIESWELAETER' A
#
# COMPACT_ATOMS: atom_id res chain seq x y z
N MET A 1 19.03 11.02 5.02
CA MET A 1 20.24 11.18 4.19
C MET A 1 20.17 12.50 3.43
N PRO A 2 21.28 13.26 3.37
CA PRO A 2 21.36 14.43 2.50
C PRO A 2 21.27 13.98 1.03
N GLY A 3 20.66 14.81 0.20
CA GLY A 3 20.32 14.53 -1.20
C GLY A 3 19.25 15.52 -1.67
N SER A 4 19.19 15.81 -2.97
CA SER A 4 18.21 16.75 -3.53
C SER A 4 16.77 16.27 -3.31
N GLU A 5 15.79 17.18 -3.30
CA GLU A 5 14.38 16.81 -3.15
C GLU A 5 13.92 15.78 -4.18
N ARG A 6 14.46 15.86 -5.41
CA ARG A 6 14.26 14.84 -6.45
C ARG A 6 14.77 13.46 -6.02
N GLN A 7 15.98 13.37 -5.46
CA GLN A 7 16.53 12.11 -4.98
C GLN A 7 15.72 11.54 -3.81
N ARG A 8 15.29 12.40 -2.87
CA ARG A 8 14.43 12.02 -1.75
C ARG A 8 13.10 11.46 -2.24
N GLU A 9 12.48 12.12 -3.21
CA GLU A 9 11.23 11.67 -3.79
C GLU A 9 11.37 10.34 -4.53
N LEU A 10 12.42 10.15 -5.32
CA LEU A 10 12.70 8.85 -5.96
C LEU A 10 12.88 7.73 -4.93
N ARG A 11 13.53 8.00 -3.80
CA ARG A 11 13.65 7.03 -2.69
C ARG A 11 12.30 6.72 -2.06
N ARG A 12 11.45 7.73 -1.79
CA ARG A 12 10.09 7.53 -1.29
C ARG A 12 9.25 6.68 -2.24
N ARG A 13 9.32 6.93 -3.55
CA ARG A 13 8.63 6.12 -4.57
C ARG A 13 9.09 4.67 -4.60
N ARG A 14 10.41 4.44 -4.58
CA ARG A 14 10.98 3.08 -4.51
C ARG A 14 10.54 2.36 -3.25
N LYS A 15 10.56 3.06 -2.11
CA LYS A 15 10.14 2.47 -0.83
C LYS A 15 8.66 2.11 -0.81
N ARG A 16 7.79 3.00 -1.34
CA ARG A 16 6.37 2.70 -1.53
C ARG A 16 6.18 1.46 -2.40
N ARG A 17 6.88 1.36 -3.53
CA ARG A 17 6.80 0.17 -4.41
C ARG A 17 7.18 -1.12 -3.67
N GLU A 18 8.32 -1.11 -2.96
CA GLU A 18 8.75 -2.25 -2.15
C GLU A 18 7.72 -2.64 -1.08
N GLN A 19 7.07 -1.66 -0.43
CA GLN A 19 6.03 -1.90 0.57
C GLN A 19 4.76 -2.48 -0.05
N LEU A 20 4.34 -1.97 -1.21
CA LEU A 20 3.19 -2.50 -1.96
C LEU A 20 3.44 -3.95 -2.39
N ASP A 21 4.62 -4.26 -2.94
CA ASP A 21 4.97 -5.62 -3.35
C ASP A 21 4.94 -6.60 -2.16
N LYS A 22 5.44 -6.17 -0.99
CA LYS A 22 5.39 -6.97 0.24
C LYS A 22 3.96 -7.21 0.74
N MET A 23 3.08 -6.20 0.66
CA MET A 23 1.68 -6.36 1.03
C MET A 23 0.98 -7.31 0.06
N LYS A 24 1.16 -7.11 -1.25
CA LYS A 24 0.60 -7.95 -2.30
C LYS A 24 1.02 -9.42 -2.15
N ALA A 25 2.28 -9.69 -1.79
CA ALA A 25 2.76 -11.04 -1.54
C ALA A 25 2.09 -11.73 -0.34
N LYS A 26 1.57 -10.98 0.63
CA LYS A 26 0.85 -11.52 1.80
C LYS A 26 -0.62 -11.78 1.53
N LEU A 27 -1.24 -11.07 0.58
CA LEU A 27 -2.67 -11.15 0.28
C LEU A 27 -3.21 -12.58 0.05
N PRO A 28 -2.51 -13.51 -0.64
CA PRO A 28 -3.05 -14.84 -0.90
C PRO A 28 -3.30 -15.67 0.35
N LYS A 29 -2.59 -15.36 1.45
CA LYS A 29 -2.71 -16.06 2.74
C LYS A 29 -3.34 -15.18 3.83
N ALA A 30 -3.72 -13.95 3.49
CA ALA A 30 -4.22 -12.98 4.44
C ALA A 30 -5.64 -13.34 4.89
N THR A 31 -5.83 -13.34 6.21
CA THR A 31 -7.15 -13.42 6.84
C THR A 31 -7.98 -12.15 6.57
N ALA A 32 -9.29 -12.21 6.81
CA ALA A 32 -10.17 -11.05 6.60
C ALA A 32 -9.73 -9.82 7.43
N SER A 33 -9.27 -10.02 8.67
CA SER A 33 -8.74 -8.96 9.53
C SER A 33 -7.48 -8.31 8.95
N GLU A 34 -6.54 -9.12 8.45
CA GLU A 34 -5.31 -8.62 7.83
C GLU A 34 -5.60 -7.84 6.54
N LYS A 35 -6.61 -8.23 5.77
CA LYS A 35 -7.04 -7.48 4.58
C LYS A 35 -7.54 -6.08 4.96
N ILE A 36 -8.33 -5.95 6.03
CA ILE A 36 -8.79 -4.64 6.55
C ILE A 36 -7.61 -3.77 6.99
N GLU A 37 -6.64 -4.34 7.71
CA GLU A 37 -5.44 -3.61 8.11
C GLU A 37 -4.60 -3.15 6.91
N ILE A 38 -4.49 -3.98 5.87
CA ILE A 38 -3.81 -3.63 4.61
C ILE A 38 -4.54 -2.48 3.91
N THR A 39 -5.86 -2.52 3.81
CA THR A 39 -6.68 -1.43 3.24
C THR A 39 -6.45 -0.11 3.97
N ARG A 40 -6.50 -0.10 5.31
CA ARG A 40 -6.21 1.10 6.12
C ARG A 40 -4.81 1.64 5.82
N LYS A 41 -3.82 0.75 5.80
CA LYS A 41 -2.41 1.14 5.57
C LYS A 41 -2.17 1.65 4.14
N LEU A 42 -2.90 1.14 3.15
CA LEU A 42 -2.86 1.65 1.79
C LEU A 42 -3.35 3.10 1.73
N ARG A 43 -4.52 3.40 2.35
CA ARG A 43 -5.09 4.75 2.42
C ARG A 43 -4.16 5.76 3.10
N GLU A 44 -3.48 5.37 4.17
CA GLU A 44 -2.50 6.23 4.87
C GLU A 44 -1.22 6.49 4.06
N MET A 45 -0.76 5.50 3.30
CA MET A 45 0.55 5.55 2.63
C MET A 45 0.50 6.19 1.25
N THR A 46 -0.62 6.03 0.53
CA THR A 46 -0.72 6.40 -0.89
C THR A 46 -1.98 7.22 -1.14
N PRO A 47 -1.86 8.49 -1.56
CA PRO A 47 -3.02 9.22 -2.06
C PRO A 47 -3.54 8.53 -3.33
N GLY A 48 -4.85 8.25 -3.39
CA GLY A 48 -5.47 7.45 -4.47
C GLY A 48 -5.38 5.94 -4.26
N ALA A 49 -5.25 5.49 -3.01
CA ALA A 49 -5.23 4.07 -2.64
C ALA A 49 -6.46 3.29 -3.11
N ASP A 50 -7.59 3.95 -3.37
CA ASP A 50 -8.86 3.32 -3.75
C ASP A 50 -8.70 2.46 -5.01
N THR A 51 -7.96 2.97 -6.01
CA THR A 51 -7.64 2.20 -7.22
C THR A 51 -6.84 0.92 -6.93
N LEU A 52 -5.96 0.95 -5.93
CA LEU A 52 -5.19 -0.23 -5.52
C LEU A 52 -6.06 -1.21 -4.74
N ILE A 53 -6.92 -0.70 -3.86
CA ILE A 53 -7.87 -1.49 -3.06
C ILE A 53 -8.82 -2.26 -3.97
N GLU A 54 -9.41 -1.58 -4.97
CA GLU A 54 -10.23 -2.19 -6.01
C GLU A 54 -9.45 -3.24 -6.81
N SER A 55 -8.25 -2.89 -7.31
CA SER A 55 -7.44 -3.81 -8.11
C SER A 55 -6.98 -5.07 -7.36
N TRP A 56 -6.92 -5.01 -6.03
CA TRP A 56 -6.48 -6.11 -5.18
C TRP A 56 -7.65 -6.87 -4.55
N GLU A 57 -8.89 -6.52 -4.94
CA GLU A 57 -10.13 -7.10 -4.41
C GLU A 57 -10.16 -7.09 -2.88
N LEU A 58 -9.56 -6.06 -2.29
CA LEU A 58 -9.62 -5.81 -0.85
C LEU A 58 -10.95 -5.15 -0.58
N ALA A 59 -12.02 -5.94 -0.72
CA ALA A 59 -13.39 -5.49 -0.56
C ALA A 59 -13.54 -4.61 0.68
N GLU A 60 -14.18 -3.46 0.50
CA GLU A 60 -14.68 -2.65 1.59
C GLU A 60 -15.66 -3.50 2.41
N THR A 61 -15.18 -4.10 3.50
CA THR A 61 -16.05 -4.32 4.66
C THR A 61 -16.19 -2.99 5.40
N GLU A 62 -16.75 -1.98 4.71
CA GLU A 62 -17.41 -0.86 5.38
C GLU A 62 -18.91 -1.14 5.31
N ARG A 63 -19.43 -1.60 6.45
CA ARG A 63 -20.81 -1.38 6.85
C ARG A 63 -20.79 -0.68 8.19
#